data_AF-X0WBY4-F1
#
_entry.id   AF-X0WBY4-F1
#
_cell.length_a   1.000
_cell.length_b   1.000
_cell.length_c   1.000
_cell.angle_alpha   90.00
_cell.angle_beta   90.00
_cell.angle_gamma   90.00
#
_symmetry.space_group_name_H-M   'P 1'
#
loop_
_entity.id
_entity.type
_entity.pdbx_description
1 polymer ?
#
loop_
_entity_poly.entity_id
_entity_poly.type
_entity_poly.pdbx_seq_one_letter_code
_entity_poly.pdbx_strand_id
1 'polypeptide(L)'
;QGIGKFLKENNPKVKIVVVEPKNSSALLGQEPRLHQIQGIGDGFIPAVLDVKQVDMVFTVTDEEAIETTRQLSKEEGLLVETSSGANVFAALHVDNGRYRVVTVLPDRAERYFSTTLH
;
A
#
# COMPACT_ATOMS: atom_id res chain seq x y z
N GLN A 1 -13.37 4.59 -13.07
CA GLN A 1 -12.12 4.38 -13.84
C GLN A 1 -10.97 4.61 -12.88
N GLY A 2 -9.95 3.74 -12.83
CA GLY A 2 -8.87 3.81 -11.83
C GLY A 2 -7.51 4.13 -12.45
N ILE A 3 -6.53 4.51 -11.60
CA ILE A 3 -5.17 4.91 -12.01
C ILE A 3 -4.51 3.82 -12.87
N GLY A 4 -4.58 2.56 -12.45
CA GLY A 4 -3.91 1.46 -13.16
C GLY A 4 -4.41 1.27 -14.59
N LYS A 5 -5.73 1.36 -14.81
CA LYS A 5 -6.33 1.28 -16.14
C LYS A 5 -5.86 2.45 -17.02
N PHE A 6 -5.95 3.68 -16.50
CA PHE A 6 -5.53 4.87 -17.23
C PHE A 6 -4.04 4.82 -17.62
N LEU A 7 -3.17 4.40 -16.71
CA LEU A 7 -1.74 4.29 -17.00
C LEU A 7 -1.45 3.21 -18.05
N LYS A 8 -2.11 2.05 -18.00
CA LYS A 8 -1.93 0.98 -18.99
C LYS A 8 -2.47 1.35 -20.38
N GLU A 9 -3.54 2.13 -20.46
CA GLU A 9 -4.05 2.68 -21.73
C GLU A 9 -3.02 3.60 -22.41
N ASN A 10 -2.25 4.37 -21.62
CA ASN A 10 -1.21 5.26 -22.14
C ASN A 10 0.14 4.56 -22.36
N ASN A 11 0.48 3.59 -21.51
CA ASN A 11 1.70 2.80 -21.62
C ASN A 11 1.47 1.37 -21.08
N PRO A 12 1.25 0.38 -21.97
CA PRO A 12 0.99 -1.01 -21.57
C PRO A 12 2.13 -1.69 -20.79
N LYS A 13 3.34 -1.10 -20.78
CA LYS A 13 4.49 -1.63 -20.01
C LYS A 13 4.45 -1.24 -18.54
N VAL A 14 3.57 -0.32 -18.13
CA VAL A 14 3.40 0.04 -16.72
C VAL A 14 3.00 -1.18 -15.92
N LYS A 15 3.67 -1.36 -14.77
CA LYS A 15 3.38 -2.42 -13.81
C LYS A 15 2.54 -1.88 -12.67
N ILE A 16 1.47 -2.58 -12.36
CA ILE A 16 0.58 -2.25 -11.25
C ILE A 16 0.81 -3.25 -10.13
N VAL A 17 1.27 -2.75 -9.00
CA VAL A 17 1.53 -3.52 -7.78
C VAL A 17 0.44 -3.19 -6.77
N VAL A 18 -0.22 -4.22 -6.24
CA VAL A 18 -1.17 -4.08 -5.13
C VAL A 18 -0.48 -4.43 -3.82
N VAL A 19 -0.69 -3.62 -2.79
CA VAL A 19 -0.17 -3.86 -1.45
C VAL A 19 -1.27 -4.39 -0.55
N GLU A 20 -1.02 -5.51 0.13
CA GLU A 20 -1.94 -6.10 1.12
C GLU A 20 -1.21 -6.48 2.42
N PRO A 21 -1.91 -6.56 3.57
CA PRO A 21 -1.32 -7.09 4.80
C PRO A 21 -0.90 -8.55 4.63
N LYS A 22 0.30 -8.91 5.10
CA LYS A 22 0.87 -10.26 4.97
C LYS A 22 0.02 -11.38 5.55
N ASN A 23 -0.73 -11.05 6.60
CA ASN A 23 -1.59 -12.01 7.28
C ASN A 23 -3.04 -12.00 6.76
N SER A 24 -3.44 -11.04 5.92
CA SER A 24 -4.83 -10.84 5.45
C SER A 24 -4.85 -10.43 3.96
N SER A 25 -4.22 -11.24 3.10
CA SER A 25 -4.11 -10.99 1.67
C SER A 25 -5.22 -11.71 0.89
N ALA A 26 -6.27 -10.96 0.52
CA ALA A 26 -7.41 -11.48 -0.21
C ALA A 26 -7.04 -11.92 -1.64
N LEU A 27 -6.14 -11.20 -2.31
CA LEU A 27 -5.69 -11.53 -3.67
C LEU A 27 -4.83 -12.80 -3.71
N LEU A 28 -4.24 -13.21 -2.59
CA LEU A 28 -3.53 -14.48 -2.44
C LEU A 28 -4.40 -15.59 -1.84
N GLY A 29 -5.71 -15.35 -1.67
CA GLY A 29 -6.67 -16.33 -1.15
C GLY A 29 -6.53 -16.61 0.35
N GLN A 30 -5.95 -15.70 1.12
CA GLN A 30 -5.92 -15.82 2.57
C GLN A 30 -7.25 -15.40 3.19
N GLU A 31 -7.63 -16.07 4.27
CA GLU A 31 -8.77 -15.67 5.09
C GLU A 31 -8.51 -14.33 5.79
N PRO A 32 -9.54 -13.49 5.99
CA PRO A 32 -9.44 -12.26 6.76
C PRO A 32 -8.84 -12.52 8.15
N ARG A 33 -7.80 -11.77 8.51
CA ARG A 33 -7.22 -11.77 9.86
C ARG A 33 -6.98 -10.36 10.36
N LEU A 34 -6.90 -10.22 11.68
CA LEU A 34 -6.54 -8.96 12.30
C LEU A 34 -5.14 -8.51 11.82
N HIS A 35 -5.05 -7.23 11.48
CA HIS A 35 -3.82 -6.53 11.12
C HIS A 35 -3.95 -5.06 11.55
N GLN A 36 -2.85 -4.33 11.56
CA GLN A 36 -2.75 -2.95 12.03
C GLN A 36 -2.60 -1.93 10.89
N ILE A 37 -2.47 -2.39 9.64
CA ILE A 37 -2.42 -1.52 8.47
C ILE A 37 -3.84 -0.99 8.16
N GLN A 38 -4.14 0.25 8.52
CA GLN A 38 -5.49 0.81 8.37
C GLN A 38 -5.77 1.21 6.92
N GLY A 39 -7.04 1.10 6.50
CA GLY A 39 -7.50 1.56 5.19
C GLY A 39 -7.29 0.60 4.02
N ILE A 40 -6.63 -0.55 4.23
CA ILE A 40 -6.50 -1.64 3.25
C ILE A 40 -6.70 -2.99 3.95
N GLY A 41 -6.84 -4.09 3.18
CA GLY A 41 -6.80 -5.44 3.74
C GLY A 41 -8.12 -5.95 4.34
N ASP A 42 -9.26 -5.45 3.87
CA ASP A 42 -10.61 -5.79 4.37
C ASP A 42 -10.99 -7.28 4.25
N GLY A 43 -10.11 -8.13 3.71
CA GLY A 43 -10.27 -9.59 3.67
C GLY A 43 -11.18 -10.08 2.53
N PHE A 44 -11.53 -9.22 1.59
CA PHE A 44 -12.25 -9.62 0.37
C PHE A 44 -11.76 -8.80 -0.83
N ILE A 45 -12.03 -9.28 -2.04
CA ILE A 45 -11.71 -8.56 -3.28
C ILE A 45 -12.89 -7.66 -3.64
N PRO A 46 -12.75 -6.32 -3.62
CA PRO A 46 -13.86 -5.42 -3.95
C PRO A 46 -14.27 -5.52 -5.42
N ALA A 47 -15.57 -5.41 -5.72
CA ALA A 47 -16.07 -5.46 -7.09
C ALA A 47 -15.51 -4.35 -8.01
N VAL A 48 -15.02 -3.26 -7.41
CA VAL A 48 -14.38 -2.14 -8.13
C VAL A 48 -12.94 -2.45 -8.59
N LEU A 49 -12.31 -3.50 -8.05
CA LEU A 49 -10.96 -3.91 -8.42
C LEU A 49 -11.00 -4.82 -9.66
N ASP A 50 -10.37 -4.38 -10.75
CA ASP A 50 -10.11 -5.25 -11.90
C ASP A 50 -8.77 -5.99 -11.70
N VAL A 51 -8.86 -7.22 -11.16
CA VAL A 51 -7.70 -8.06 -10.85
C VAL A 51 -6.83 -8.35 -12.08
N LYS A 52 -7.40 -8.30 -13.31
CA LYS A 52 -6.64 -8.52 -14.55
C LYS A 52 -5.61 -7.42 -14.81
N GLN A 53 -5.75 -6.25 -14.18
CA GLN A 53 -4.79 -5.16 -14.31
C GLN A 53 -3.59 -5.32 -13.37
N VAL A 54 -3.66 -6.19 -12.36
CA VAL A 54 -2.62 -6.36 -11.34
C VAL A 54 -1.48 -7.23 -11.88
N ASP A 55 -0.26 -6.72 -11.84
CA ASP A 55 0.95 -7.46 -12.25
C ASP A 55 1.59 -8.19 -11.07
N MET A 56 1.42 -7.68 -9.84
CA MET A 56 2.04 -8.20 -8.64
C MET A 56 1.21 -7.86 -7.40
N VAL A 57 1.16 -8.79 -6.45
CA VAL A 57 0.71 -8.53 -5.08
C VAL A 57 1.94 -8.52 -4.19
N PHE A 58 2.15 -7.43 -3.46
CA PHE A 58 3.23 -7.28 -2.49
C PHE A 58 2.62 -7.27 -1.09
N THR A 59 3.07 -8.17 -0.23
CA THR A 59 2.56 -8.26 1.14
C THR A 59 3.48 -7.58 2.14
N VAL A 60 2.91 -6.83 3.08
CA VAL A 60 3.66 -6.08 4.11
C VAL A 60 3.19 -6.49 5.50
N THR A 61 4.10 -6.64 6.47
CA THR A 61 3.72 -6.89 7.87
C THR A 61 3.29 -5.62 8.58
N ASP A 62 2.61 -5.76 9.72
CA ASP A 62 2.26 -4.63 10.55
C ASP A 62 3.50 -3.87 11.02
N GLU A 63 4.56 -4.59 11.42
CA GLU A 63 5.81 -4.00 11.89
C GLU A 63 6.51 -3.21 10.78
N GLU A 64 6.59 -3.77 9.58
CA GLU A 64 7.18 -3.10 8.41
C GLU A 64 6.44 -1.79 8.09
N ALA A 65 5.11 -1.84 8.06
CA ALA A 65 4.29 -0.67 7.77
C ALA A 65 4.41 0.42 8.86
N ILE A 66 4.37 0.03 10.14
CA ILE A 66 4.48 0.95 11.29
C ILE A 66 5.87 1.60 11.32
N GLU A 67 6.93 0.81 11.16
CA GLU A 67 8.30 1.31 11.19
C GLU A 67 8.57 2.29 10.04
N THR A 68 8.15 1.96 8.81
CA THR A 68 8.27 2.89 7.68
C THR A 68 7.44 4.16 7.88
N THR A 69 6.26 4.07 8.49
CA THR A 69 5.45 5.25 8.82
C THR A 69 6.20 6.18 9.78
N ARG A 70 6.85 5.63 10.81
CA ARG A 70 7.65 6.41 11.76
C ARG A 70 8.87 7.06 11.09
N GLN A 71 9.54 6.33 10.20
CA GLN A 71 10.66 6.86 9.42
C GLN A 71 10.24 8.02 8.52
N LEU A 72 9.11 7.91 7.82
CA LEU A 72 8.54 9.01 7.02
C LEU A 72 8.29 10.27 7.85
N SER A 73 7.77 10.13 9.07
CA SER A 73 7.58 11.28 9.95
C SER A 73 8.91 11.88 10.42
N LYS A 74 9.90 11.05 10.74
CA LYS A 74 11.16 11.48 11.34
C LYS A 74 12.15 12.06 10.32
N GLU A 75 12.23 11.44 9.15
CA GLU A 75 13.24 11.72 8.13
C GLU A 75 12.71 12.66 7.05
N GLU A 76 11.45 12.49 6.64
CA GLU A 76 10.83 13.27 5.56
C GLU A 76 9.84 14.33 6.07
N GLY A 77 9.56 14.37 7.38
CA GLY A 77 8.59 15.30 7.98
C GLY A 77 7.15 15.03 7.54
N LEU A 78 6.87 13.82 7.03
CA LEU A 78 5.56 13.42 6.53
C LEU A 78 4.76 12.73 7.63
N LEU A 79 3.74 13.41 8.14
CA LEU A 79 2.76 12.80 9.03
C LEU A 79 1.78 12.02 8.17
N VAL A 80 1.78 10.69 8.27
CA VAL A 80 0.91 9.80 7.48
C VAL A 80 0.44 8.57 8.27
N GLU A 81 -0.64 7.93 7.83
CA GLU A 81 -1.19 6.68 8.38
C GLU A 81 -0.43 5.43 7.91
N THR A 82 -0.69 4.28 8.58
CA THR A 82 0.05 3.03 8.37
C THR A 82 -0.05 2.45 6.96
N SER A 83 -1.13 2.70 6.21
CA SER A 83 -1.22 2.34 4.79
C SER A 83 -0.20 3.07 3.92
N SER A 84 0.13 4.32 4.26
CA SER A 84 1.18 5.07 3.55
C SER A 84 2.55 4.46 3.81
N GLY A 85 2.83 4.07 5.07
CA GLY A 85 4.05 3.32 5.40
C GLY A 85 4.16 2.01 4.62
N ALA A 86 3.08 1.22 4.55
CA ALA A 86 3.06 -0.01 3.76
C ALA A 86 3.34 0.23 2.26
N ASN A 87 2.73 1.28 1.70
CA ASN A 87 2.91 1.68 0.31
C ASN A 87 4.35 2.13 0.00
N VAL A 88 4.99 2.87 0.91
CA VAL A 88 6.39 3.30 0.76
C VAL A 88 7.35 2.12 0.95
N PHE A 89 7.11 1.26 1.94
CA PHE A 89 7.89 0.05 2.15
C PHE A 89 7.90 -0.82 0.88
N ALA A 90 6.72 -1.10 0.32
CA ALA A 90 6.61 -1.86 -0.93
C ALA A 90 7.31 -1.15 -2.09
N ALA A 91 7.16 0.18 -2.22
CA ALA A 91 7.80 0.94 -3.29
C ALA A 91 9.33 0.85 -3.25
N LEU A 92 9.94 0.96 -2.06
CA LEU A 92 11.39 0.84 -1.86
C LEU A 92 11.90 -0.58 -2.18
N HIS A 93 11.10 -1.61 -1.92
CA HIS A 93 11.49 -3.01 -2.18
C HIS A 93 11.26 -3.45 -3.63
N VAL A 94 10.32 -2.82 -4.33
CA VAL A 94 10.08 -3.05 -5.76
C VAL A 94 11.07 -2.29 -6.63
N ASP A 95 11.61 -1.18 -6.14
CA ASP A 95 12.63 -0.42 -6.86
C ASP A 95 13.90 -1.26 -7.05
N ASN A 96 14.34 -1.35 -8.31
CA ASN A 96 15.54 -2.06 -8.72
C ASN A 96 16.57 -1.10 -9.38
N GLY A 97 16.36 0.21 -9.24
CA GLY A 97 17.19 1.26 -9.81
C GLY A 97 17.00 1.47 -11.32
N ARG A 98 16.13 0.71 -11.99
CA ARG A 98 15.88 0.80 -13.44
C ARG A 98 14.53 1.40 -13.80
N TYR A 99 13.58 1.39 -12.87
CA TYR A 99 12.23 1.89 -13.08
C TYR A 99 11.95 3.09 -12.19
N ARG A 100 11.05 3.97 -12.64
CA ARG A 100 10.47 4.99 -11.77
C ARG A 100 9.28 4.37 -11.05
N VAL A 101 9.38 4.24 -9.72
CA VAL A 101 8.28 3.79 -8.87
C VAL A 101 7.49 5.01 -8.38
N VAL A 102 6.17 4.91 -8.43
CA VAL A 102 5.25 5.92 -7.89
C VAL A 102 4.30 5.21 -6.95
N THR A 103 4.09 5.78 -5.77
CA THR A 103 3.15 5.25 -4.77
C THR A 103 2.24 6.37 -4.26
N VAL A 104 1.20 5.99 -3.53
CA VAL A 104 0.23 6.92 -2.94
C VAL A 104 0.40 6.91 -1.44
N LEU A 105 0.33 8.07 -0.81
CA LEU A 105 0.31 8.21 0.64
C LEU A 105 -1.14 8.56 1.03
N PRO A 106 -2.04 7.57 1.15
CA PRO A 106 -3.41 7.82 1.58
C PRO A 106 -3.40 8.18 3.06
N ASP A 107 -3.98 9.33 3.39
CA ASP A 107 -4.07 9.80 4.76
C ASP A 107 -5.42 10.47 5.02
N ARG A 108 -5.89 10.37 6.26
CA ARG A 108 -6.94 11.23 6.79
C ARG A 108 -6.32 12.10 7.88
N ALA A 109 -6.22 13.40 7.58
CA ALA A 109 -5.65 14.40 8.48
C ALA A 109 -6.31 14.48 9.88
N GLU A 110 -7.42 13.80 10.07
CA GLU A 110 -8.20 13.69 11.30
C GLU A 110 -7.48 12.93 12.43
N ARG A 111 -6.38 12.20 12.15
CA ARG A 111 -5.72 11.33 13.14
C ARG A 111 -4.35 11.77 13.66
N TYR A 112 -3.82 12.90 13.19
CA TYR A 112 -2.53 13.42 13.66
C TYR A 112 -2.47 13.65 15.19
N PHE A 113 -3.63 13.69 15.86
CA PHE A 113 -3.78 13.89 17.30
C PHE A 113 -4.25 12.65 18.09
N SER A 114 -4.36 11.47 17.46
CA SER A 114 -4.74 10.23 18.15
C SER A 114 -3.51 9.43 18.63
N THR A 115 -3.58 8.93 19.87
CA THR A 115 -2.42 8.56 20.71
C THR A 115 -1.75 7.21 20.40
N THR A 116 -2.00 6.59 19.25
CA THR A 116 -1.51 5.23 18.96
C THR A 116 -0.28 5.20 18.03
N LEU A 117 0.01 6.31 17.32
CA LEU A 117 1.11 6.41 16.36
C LEU A 117 2.31 7.27 16.83
N HIS A 118 2.22 7.86 18.03
CA HIS A 118 3.30 8.61 18.67
C HIS A 118 4.01 7.77 19.73
#